data_AF-A0A848K3F4-F1
#
_entry.id   AF-A0A848K3F4-F1
#
_cell.length_a   1.000
_cell.length_b   1.000
_cell.length_c   1.000
_cell.angle_alpha   90.00
_cell.angle_beta   90.00
_cell.angle_gamma   90.00
#
_symmetry.space_group_name_H-M   'P 1'
#
loop_
_entity.id
_entity.type
_entity.pdbx_description
1 polymer ?
#
loop_
_entity_poly.entity_id
_entity_poly.type
_entity_poly.pdbx_seq_one_letter_code
_entity_poly.pdbx_strand_id
1 'polypeptide(L)'
;MARNDARHLFSNGRDARVTVFEDGRVKVWSTAHLWEVGNLDRHTALGQFVELHPGRPVHATGGTEKATVIPIDPNLGTEVAGTVGMSNGSFVYFLHSGSVVVGNDTRDIARTFNASREETGGSVMVTFASSMKPRTLREFDHFVEVPELRKPVANRLYAGEQEIHDGKVIDGVRRGS
;
A
#
# COMPACT_ATOMS: atom_id res chain seq x y z
N MET A 1 23.02 9.00 6.14
CA MET A 1 21.90 8.08 5.88
C MET A 1 21.36 8.43 4.50
N ALA A 2 21.50 7.55 3.51
CA ALA A 2 21.04 7.83 2.15
C ALA A 2 19.52 8.00 2.15
N ARG A 3 19.05 9.15 1.64
CA ARG A 3 17.64 9.47 1.47
C ARG A 3 17.13 8.55 0.34
N ASN A 4 16.08 7.76 0.60
CA ASN A 4 15.50 6.87 -0.39
C ASN A 4 14.66 7.73 -1.36
N ASP A 5 15.35 8.43 -2.27
CA ASP A 5 14.82 9.51 -3.11
C ASP A 5 14.10 8.98 -4.36
N ALA A 6 14.30 7.73 -4.72
CA ALA A 6 13.59 7.09 -5.82
C ALA A 6 12.33 6.39 -5.29
N ARG A 7 11.24 7.14 -5.30
CA ARG A 7 9.92 6.63 -4.95
C ARG A 7 8.86 7.27 -5.83
N HIS A 8 7.93 6.46 -6.31
CA HIS A 8 6.77 6.96 -7.05
C HIS A 8 5.64 7.21 -6.06
N LEU A 9 5.08 8.43 -6.08
CA LEU A 9 4.00 8.82 -5.20
C LEU A 9 2.70 9.01 -5.98
N PHE A 10 1.68 8.25 -5.57
CA PHE A 10 0.32 8.33 -6.08
C PHE A 10 -0.64 8.79 -4.98
N SER A 11 -1.78 9.33 -5.38
CA SER A 11 -2.75 9.97 -4.50
C SER A 11 -4.16 9.78 -5.03
N ASN A 12 -5.14 9.57 -4.17
CA ASN A 12 -6.56 9.62 -4.58
C ASN A 12 -7.11 11.07 -4.72
N GLY A 13 -6.26 12.08 -4.56
CA GLY A 13 -6.64 13.50 -4.58
C GLY A 13 -7.25 14.01 -3.26
N ARG A 14 -7.51 13.13 -2.29
CA ARG A 14 -8.15 13.46 -1.02
C ARG A 14 -7.18 13.23 0.14
N ASP A 15 -7.03 11.99 0.58
CA ASP A 15 -6.40 11.58 1.83
C ASP A 15 -5.43 10.41 1.66
N ALA A 16 -5.79 9.42 0.84
CA ALA A 16 -4.95 8.27 0.58
C ALA A 16 -3.75 8.63 -0.31
N ARG A 17 -2.57 8.17 0.08
CA ARG A 17 -1.33 8.28 -0.65
C ARG A 17 -0.67 6.92 -0.72
N VAL A 18 -0.04 6.62 -1.86
CA VAL A 18 0.68 5.36 -2.06
C VAL A 18 2.07 5.66 -2.57
N THR A 19 3.06 5.19 -1.82
CA THR A 19 4.46 5.27 -2.18
C THR A 19 4.95 3.89 -2.62
N VAL A 20 5.42 3.82 -3.85
CA VAL A 20 6.09 2.63 -4.40
C VAL A 20 7.59 2.83 -4.28
N PHE A 21 8.26 1.92 -3.59
CA PHE A 21 9.72 1.95 -3.43
C PHE A 21 10.40 1.09 -4.49
N GLU A 22 11.62 1.48 -4.87
CA GLU A 22 12.48 0.69 -5.76
C GLU A 22 12.76 -0.74 -5.26
N ASP A 23 12.65 -0.99 -3.94
CA ASP A 23 12.82 -2.32 -3.34
C ASP A 23 11.55 -3.18 -3.38
N GLY A 24 10.50 -2.71 -4.07
CA GLY A 24 9.25 -3.43 -4.27
C GLY A 24 8.28 -3.39 -3.11
N ARG A 25 8.60 -2.69 -2.01
CA ARG A 25 7.63 -2.39 -0.97
C ARG A 25 6.63 -1.34 -1.43
N VAL A 26 5.41 -1.44 -0.90
CA VAL A 26 4.34 -0.47 -1.14
C VAL A 26 3.91 0.08 0.20
N LYS A 27 3.99 1.40 0.40
CA LYS A 27 3.46 2.09 1.58
C LYS A 27 2.19 2.81 1.21
N VAL A 28 1.09 2.43 1.83
CA VAL A 28 -0.16 3.19 1.81
C VAL A 28 -0.19 4.05 3.06
N TRP A 29 -0.50 5.33 2.94
CA TRP A 29 -0.50 6.25 4.07
C TRP A 29 -1.52 7.37 3.88
N SER A 30 -1.94 7.94 5.00
CA SER A 30 -2.86 9.06 5.05
C SER A 30 -2.50 9.92 6.25
N THR A 31 -2.65 11.23 6.13
CA THR A 31 -2.58 12.14 7.28
C THR A 31 -3.96 12.38 7.89
N ALA A 32 -5.05 12.00 7.22
CA ALA A 32 -6.40 12.33 7.66
C ALA A 32 -7.07 11.22 8.48
N HIS A 33 -6.54 9.99 8.43
CA HIS A 33 -7.09 8.85 9.13
C HIS A 33 -6.04 7.78 9.40
N LEU A 34 -6.39 6.82 10.25
CA LEU A 34 -5.71 5.56 10.41
C LEU A 34 -6.17 4.57 9.33
N TRP A 35 -5.36 3.54 9.07
CA TRP A 35 -5.71 2.48 8.13
C TRP A 35 -6.15 1.24 8.88
N GLU A 36 -7.25 0.66 8.40
CA GLU A 36 -7.72 -0.65 8.82
C GLU A 36 -7.31 -1.68 7.76
N VAL A 37 -6.65 -2.76 8.21
CA VAL A 37 -6.26 -3.85 7.33
C VAL A 37 -7.47 -4.78 7.19
N GLY A 38 -8.13 -4.71 6.04
CA GLY A 38 -9.37 -5.42 5.73
C GLY A 38 -9.14 -6.82 5.17
N ASN A 39 -9.71 -7.08 4.00
CA ASN A 39 -9.68 -8.40 3.39
C ASN A 39 -8.26 -8.80 2.96
N LEU A 40 -7.84 -10.03 3.27
CA LEU A 40 -6.65 -10.68 2.74
C LEU A 40 -7.14 -11.86 1.91
N ASP A 41 -6.91 -11.82 0.60
CA ASP A 41 -7.41 -12.86 -0.30
C ASP A 41 -6.42 -13.11 -1.44
N ARG A 42 -6.68 -14.17 -2.20
CA ARG A 42 -5.92 -14.54 -3.38
C ARG A 42 -6.51 -13.90 -4.62
N HIS A 43 -5.69 -13.13 -5.34
CA HIS A 43 -6.04 -12.64 -6.66
C HIS A 43 -5.82 -13.73 -7.73
N THR A 44 -4.80 -14.58 -7.54
CA THR A 44 -4.51 -15.72 -8.42
C THR A 44 -4.14 -16.94 -7.58
N ALA A 45 -3.93 -18.09 -8.22
CA ALA A 45 -3.42 -19.27 -7.55
C ALA A 45 -2.05 -19.05 -6.85
N LEU A 46 -1.28 -18.04 -7.27
CA LEU A 46 0.07 -17.74 -6.76
C LEU A 46 0.18 -16.38 -6.07
N GLY A 47 -0.83 -15.52 -6.19
CA GLY A 47 -0.76 -14.11 -5.80
C GLY A 47 -1.82 -13.73 -4.78
N GLN A 48 -1.45 -12.86 -3.83
CA GLN A 48 -2.34 -12.33 -2.81
C GLN A 48 -2.52 -10.82 -2.92
N PHE A 49 -3.63 -10.34 -2.37
CA PHE A 49 -3.87 -8.92 -2.15
C PHE A 49 -4.43 -8.68 -0.75
N VAL A 50 -4.24 -7.46 -0.28
CA VAL A 50 -4.86 -6.93 0.92
C VAL A 50 -5.61 -5.67 0.58
N GLU A 51 -6.84 -5.56 1.07
CA GLU A 51 -7.61 -4.32 1.03
C GLU A 51 -7.35 -3.52 2.30
N LEU A 52 -7.10 -2.23 2.13
CA LEU A 52 -6.89 -1.27 3.21
C LEU A 52 -8.01 -0.24 3.16
N HIS A 53 -8.71 -0.09 4.29
CA HIS A 53 -9.84 0.82 4.41
C HIS A 53 -9.44 2.08 5.20
N PRO A 54 -9.97 3.26 4.83
CA PRO A 54 -9.95 4.41 5.71
C PRO A 54 -10.68 4.06 7.02
N GLY A 55 -9.94 4.07 8.13
CA GLY A 55 -10.47 3.80 9.46
C GLY A 55 -10.73 5.10 10.23
N ARG A 56 -10.44 5.07 11.53
CA ARG A 56 -10.62 6.22 12.43
C ARG A 56 -9.97 7.51 11.89
N PRO A 57 -10.70 8.64 11.77
CA PRO A 57 -10.12 9.91 11.37
C PRO A 57 -9.14 10.45 12.43
N VAL A 58 -8.19 11.27 11.99
CA VAL A 58 -7.27 11.99 12.86
C VAL A 58 -7.20 13.46 12.46
N HIS A 59 -6.93 14.33 13.43
CA HIS A 59 -6.77 15.76 13.20
C HIS A 59 -5.30 16.09 12.92
N ALA A 60 -4.78 15.67 11.76
CA ALA A 60 -3.45 16.09 11.34
C ALA A 60 -3.50 17.31 10.40
N THR A 61 -2.55 18.22 10.58
CA THR A 61 -2.21 19.23 9.58
C THR A 61 -1.29 18.59 8.54
N GLY A 62 -1.82 18.29 7.36
CA GLY A 62 -1.13 17.51 6.32
C GLY A 62 0.01 18.24 5.59
N GLY A 63 0.97 17.45 5.09
CA GLY A 63 2.03 17.90 4.19
C GLY A 63 1.65 17.71 2.72
N THR A 64 2.10 18.64 1.87
CA THR A 64 1.81 18.68 0.43
C THR A 64 2.96 18.09 -0.39
N GLU A 65 3.12 16.77 -0.38
CA GLU A 65 4.00 16.13 -1.37
C GLU A 65 3.29 16.05 -2.74
N LYS A 66 4.01 16.46 -3.79
CA LYS A 66 3.53 16.37 -5.17
C LYS A 66 3.41 14.90 -5.57
N ALA A 67 2.19 14.49 -5.93
CA ALA A 67 1.85 13.11 -6.29
C ALA A 67 1.12 13.08 -7.63
N THR A 68 1.20 11.95 -8.35
CA THR A 68 0.27 11.65 -9.44
C THR A 68 -1.11 11.39 -8.85
N VAL A 69 -2.12 12.12 -9.32
CA VAL A 69 -3.48 12.05 -8.77
C VAL A 69 -4.33 11.10 -9.60
N ILE A 70 -4.95 10.13 -8.93
CA ILE A 70 -5.97 9.23 -9.44
C ILE A 70 -7.30 9.71 -8.84
N PRO A 71 -8.15 10.40 -9.61
CA PRO A 71 -9.36 11.00 -9.09
C PRO A 71 -10.37 9.93 -8.65
N ILE A 72 -11.09 10.18 -7.55
CA ILE A 72 -12.15 9.32 -7.06
C ILE A 72 -13.50 10.03 -7.09
N ASP A 73 -14.56 9.30 -7.42
CA ASP A 73 -15.96 9.66 -7.19
C ASP A 73 -16.56 8.74 -6.11
N PRO A 74 -16.75 9.22 -4.86
CA PRO A 74 -17.30 8.42 -3.78
C PRO A 74 -18.65 7.77 -4.06
N ASN A 75 -19.43 8.28 -5.03
CA ASN A 75 -20.74 7.71 -5.39
C ASN A 75 -20.61 6.34 -6.07
N LEU A 76 -19.44 6.00 -6.61
CA LEU A 76 -19.15 4.72 -7.27
C LEU A 76 -18.66 3.63 -6.30
N GLY A 77 -18.59 3.93 -5.00
CA GLY A 77 -18.34 2.91 -3.97
C GLY A 77 -17.03 2.16 -4.17
N THR A 78 -17.06 0.83 -4.16
CA THR A 78 -15.85 -0.02 -4.23
C THR A 78 -15.35 -0.27 -5.65
N GLU A 79 -15.88 0.42 -6.66
CA GLU A 79 -15.36 0.33 -8.02
C GLU A 79 -13.92 0.87 -8.12
N VAL A 80 -13.16 0.34 -9.09
CA VAL A 80 -11.76 0.74 -9.33
C VAL A 80 -11.72 2.10 -10.01
N ALA A 81 -11.14 3.08 -9.33
CA ALA A 81 -10.91 4.43 -9.84
C ALA A 81 -9.66 4.54 -10.71
N GLY A 82 -8.66 3.69 -10.42
CA GLY A 82 -7.44 3.64 -11.20
C GLY A 82 -6.45 2.63 -10.66
N THR A 83 -5.52 2.26 -11.52
CA THR A 83 -4.62 1.12 -11.32
C THR A 83 -3.17 1.51 -11.53
N VAL A 84 -2.30 1.02 -10.64
CA VAL A 84 -0.85 1.15 -10.76
C VAL A 84 -0.27 -0.25 -10.81
N GLY A 85 0.40 -0.59 -11.91
CA GLY A 85 1.16 -1.83 -12.08
C GLY A 85 2.65 -1.61 -11.84
N MET A 86 3.34 -2.64 -11.35
CA MET A 86 4.79 -2.64 -11.17
C MET A 86 5.46 -3.77 -11.95
N SER A 87 6.70 -3.56 -12.40
CA SER A 87 7.45 -4.55 -13.20
C SER A 87 7.76 -5.87 -12.47
N ASN A 88 7.65 -5.90 -11.14
CA ASN A 88 7.78 -7.09 -10.30
C ASN A 88 6.43 -7.81 -10.05
N GLY A 89 5.38 -7.44 -10.79
CA GLY A 89 4.03 -8.00 -10.68
C GLY A 89 3.21 -7.51 -9.49
N SER A 90 3.73 -6.55 -8.71
CA SER A 90 2.91 -5.88 -7.70
C SER A 90 1.90 -4.96 -8.39
N PHE A 91 0.81 -4.68 -7.69
CA PHE A 91 -0.22 -3.76 -8.15
C PHE A 91 -0.88 -3.01 -7.01
N VAL A 92 -1.47 -1.87 -7.36
CA VAL A 92 -2.29 -1.04 -6.47
C VAL A 92 -3.56 -0.66 -7.21
N TYR A 93 -4.70 -0.88 -6.57
CA TYR A 93 -5.97 -0.31 -7.01
C TYR A 93 -6.40 0.78 -6.04
N PHE A 94 -6.71 1.94 -6.60
CA PHE A 94 -7.45 2.97 -5.90
C PHE A 94 -8.92 2.71 -6.11
N LEU A 95 -9.68 2.56 -5.02
CA LEU A 95 -11.12 2.40 -5.10
C LEU A 95 -11.81 3.76 -4.90
N HIS A 96 -12.96 3.91 -5.52
CA HIS A 96 -13.78 5.13 -5.42
C HIS A 96 -14.21 5.46 -3.97
N SER A 97 -14.28 4.45 -3.09
CA SER A 97 -14.58 4.54 -1.67
C SER A 97 -13.47 5.20 -0.84
N GLY A 98 -12.28 5.36 -1.42
CA GLY A 98 -11.06 5.73 -0.70
C GLY A 98 -10.26 4.54 -0.16
N SER A 99 -10.79 3.31 -0.25
CA SER A 99 -10.01 2.09 -0.02
C SER A 99 -8.87 1.98 -1.03
N VAL A 100 -7.80 1.29 -0.60
CA VAL A 100 -6.67 0.95 -1.47
C VAL A 100 -6.44 -0.55 -1.40
N VAL A 101 -6.41 -1.21 -2.55
CA VAL A 101 -6.00 -2.62 -2.66
C VAL A 101 -4.54 -2.68 -3.05
N VAL A 102 -3.74 -3.47 -2.34
CA VAL A 102 -2.34 -3.73 -2.68
C VAL A 102 -2.13 -5.22 -2.81
N GLY A 103 -1.58 -5.66 -3.93
CA GLY A 103 -1.35 -7.08 -4.17
C GLY A 103 -0.19 -7.38 -5.09
N ASN A 104 0.00 -8.67 -5.36
CA ASN A 104 0.95 -9.17 -6.34
C ASN A 104 0.37 -10.36 -7.10
N ASP A 105 0.69 -10.46 -8.40
CA ASP A 105 0.17 -11.51 -9.29
C ASP A 105 0.75 -12.91 -9.03
N THR A 106 1.96 -13.00 -8.48
CA THR A 106 2.73 -14.25 -8.35
C THR A 106 3.31 -14.48 -6.97
N ARG A 107 3.07 -13.56 -6.03
CA ARG A 107 3.66 -13.59 -4.70
C ARG A 107 2.60 -13.42 -3.63
N ASP A 108 2.78 -14.19 -2.57
CA ASP A 108 2.02 -14.03 -1.34
C ASP A 108 2.51 -12.81 -0.56
N ILE A 109 1.61 -12.22 0.24
CA ILE A 109 1.96 -11.13 1.12
C ILE A 109 2.77 -11.70 2.28
N ALA A 110 4.04 -11.31 2.39
CA ALA A 110 4.88 -11.71 3.51
C ALA A 110 4.43 -11.02 4.80
N ARG A 111 4.16 -9.70 4.74
CA ARG A 111 3.82 -8.93 5.94
C ARG A 111 3.09 -7.63 5.62
N THR A 112 2.17 -7.25 6.50
CA THR A 112 1.77 -5.84 6.69
C THR A 112 2.42 -5.25 7.94
N PHE A 113 2.82 -3.99 7.86
CA PHE A 113 3.32 -3.20 8.99
C PHE A 113 2.50 -1.92 9.10
N ASN A 114 1.50 -1.95 9.99
CA ASN A 114 0.57 -0.85 10.19
C ASN A 114 1.09 0.06 11.30
N ALA A 115 1.76 1.14 10.92
CA ALA A 115 2.26 2.14 11.85
C ALA A 115 1.28 3.31 11.93
N SER A 116 0.98 3.74 13.15
CA SER A 116 0.08 4.86 13.41
C SER A 116 0.73 5.87 14.33
N ARG A 117 0.29 7.12 14.19
CA ARG A 117 0.53 8.17 15.16
C ARG A 117 -0.70 9.08 15.17
N GLU A 118 -1.34 9.20 16.33
CA GLU A 118 -2.67 9.82 16.46
C GLU A 118 -2.73 11.26 15.92
N GLU A 119 -1.60 11.96 15.92
CA GLU A 119 -1.49 13.35 15.46
C GLU A 119 -1.10 13.50 13.98
N THR A 120 -0.62 12.44 13.32
CA THR A 120 -0.04 12.52 11.97
C THR A 120 -0.61 11.51 10.97
N GLY A 121 -1.53 10.66 11.41
CA GLY A 121 -2.22 9.67 10.59
C GLY A 121 -1.58 8.29 10.62
N GLY A 122 -2.03 7.43 9.73
CA GLY A 122 -1.64 6.03 9.64
C GLY A 122 -0.88 5.70 8.37
N SER A 123 -0.13 4.60 8.43
CA SER A 123 0.46 4.00 7.25
C SER A 123 0.57 2.49 7.36
N VAL A 124 0.35 1.80 6.25
CA VAL A 124 0.57 0.36 6.13
C VAL A 124 1.65 0.13 5.08
N MET A 125 2.76 -0.47 5.50
CA MET A 125 3.73 -1.02 4.56
C MET A 125 3.33 -2.47 4.22
N VAL A 126 3.23 -2.77 2.93
CA VAL A 126 2.98 -4.12 2.40
C VAL A 126 4.27 -4.64 1.76
N THR A 127 4.65 -5.86 2.15
CA THR A 127 5.83 -6.56 1.62
C THR A 127 5.43 -7.95 1.14
N PHE A 128 5.98 -8.39 0.01
CA PHE A 128 5.68 -9.67 -0.62
C PHE A 128 6.80 -10.69 -0.41
N ALA A 129 6.43 -11.97 -0.34
CA ALA A 129 7.36 -13.08 -0.24
C ALA A 129 7.94 -13.42 -1.62
N SER A 130 9.21 -13.82 -1.68
CA SER A 130 9.89 -14.22 -2.94
C SER A 130 10.17 -13.05 -3.93
N SER A 131 10.92 -13.37 -4.97
CA SER A 131 11.31 -12.50 -6.09
C SER A 131 10.78 -13.02 -7.43
N MET A 132 9.73 -13.86 -7.42
CA MET A 132 9.13 -14.35 -8.65
C MET A 132 8.48 -13.21 -9.43
N LYS A 133 8.83 -13.10 -10.71
CA LYS A 133 8.21 -12.18 -11.66
C LYS A 133 7.07 -12.85 -12.43
N PRO A 134 5.97 -12.14 -12.68
CA PRO A 134 4.96 -12.63 -13.59
C PRO A 134 5.50 -12.68 -15.04
N ARG A 135 4.99 -13.63 -15.82
CA ARG A 135 5.26 -13.71 -17.26
C ARG A 135 4.50 -12.64 -18.05
N THR A 136 3.33 -12.26 -17.54
CA THR A 136 2.44 -11.27 -18.14
C THR A 136 2.01 -10.30 -17.05
N LEU A 137 2.15 -9.01 -17.33
CA LEU A 137 1.63 -7.97 -16.44
C LEU A 137 0.15 -7.76 -16.71
N ARG A 138 -0.60 -7.43 -15.66
CA ARG A 138 -1.99 -6.95 -15.78
C ARG A 138 -2.06 -5.64 -16.57
N GLU A 139 -3.26 -5.29 -17.01
CA GLU A 139 -3.54 -3.93 -17.49
C GLU A 139 -3.41 -2.93 -16.34
N PHE A 140 -2.88 -1.75 -16.67
CA PHE A 140 -2.68 -0.67 -15.71
C PHE A 140 -2.81 0.69 -16.38
N ASP A 141 -3.28 1.68 -15.63
CA ASP A 141 -3.33 3.08 -16.05
C ASP A 141 -1.95 3.75 -15.88
N HIS A 142 -1.21 3.28 -14.87
CA HIS A 142 0.13 3.77 -14.53
C HIS A 142 1.10 2.61 -14.32
N PHE A 143 2.33 2.80 -14.78
CA PHE A 143 3.39 1.79 -14.65
C PHE A 143 4.58 2.32 -13.85
N VAL A 144 5.12 1.47 -12.99
CA VAL A 144 6.35 1.73 -12.23
C VAL A 144 7.35 0.61 -12.45
N GLU A 145 8.55 0.97 -12.91
CA GLU A 145 9.67 0.06 -12.97
C GLU A 145 10.27 -0.11 -11.55
N VAL A 146 10.40 -1.36 -11.09
CA VAL A 146 10.96 -1.68 -9.77
C VAL A 146 12.26 -2.45 -9.95
N PRO A 147 13.43 -1.83 -9.73
CA PRO A 147 14.72 -2.49 -9.88
C PRO A 147 14.96 -3.49 -8.74
N GLU A 148 14.77 -4.78 -9.01
CA GLU A 148 14.82 -5.89 -8.04
C GLU A 148 16.18 -6.18 -7.37
N LEU A 149 17.19 -5.32 -7.56
CA LEU A 149 18.54 -5.58 -7.07
C LEU A 149 18.71 -5.37 -5.55
N ARG A 150 17.70 -4.86 -4.85
CA ARG A 150 17.80 -4.48 -3.43
C ARG A 150 16.87 -5.31 -2.56
N LYS A 151 17.44 -5.91 -1.51
CA LYS A 151 16.64 -6.50 -0.43
C LYS A 151 15.77 -5.40 0.20
N PRO A 152 14.47 -5.68 0.48
CA PRO A 152 13.61 -4.72 1.15
C PRO A 152 14.23 -4.23 2.46
N VAL A 153 14.19 -2.91 2.68
CA VAL A 153 14.65 -2.34 3.96
C VAL A 153 13.68 -2.78 5.06
N ALA A 154 14.23 -3.20 6.20
CA ALA A 154 13.44 -3.60 7.35
C ALA A 154 12.52 -2.45 7.82
N ASN A 155 11.28 -2.80 8.12
CA ASN A 155 10.32 -1.86 8.70
C ASN A 155 10.76 -1.48 10.12
N ARG A 156 10.59 -0.21 10.47
CA ARG A 156 10.86 0.32 11.81
C ARG A 156 9.81 1.36 12.17
N LEU A 157 9.49 1.44 13.45
CA LEU A 157 8.75 2.57 14.00
C LEU A 157 9.68 3.77 14.16
N TYR A 158 9.14 4.96 13.92
CA TYR A 158 9.76 6.22 14.31
C TYR A 158 9.28 6.66 15.70
N ALA A 159 9.97 7.64 16.30
CA ALA A 159 9.61 8.15 17.62
C ALA A 159 8.15 8.67 17.63
N GLY A 160 7.35 8.17 18.57
CA GLY A 160 5.93 8.50 18.70
C GLY A 160 4.99 7.69 17.80
N GLU A 161 5.51 6.77 16.98
CA GLU A 161 4.68 5.80 16.25
C GLU A 161 4.41 4.55 17.11
N GLN A 162 3.26 3.93 16.86
CA GLN A 162 2.86 2.65 17.43
C GLN A 162 2.46 1.70 16.30
N GLU A 163 2.79 0.41 16.43
CA GLU A 163 2.31 -0.62 15.49
C GLU A 163 0.89 -1.06 15.89
N ILE A 164 -0.05 -0.95 14.97
CA ILE A 164 -1.39 -1.53 15.09
C ILE A 164 -1.30 -2.99 14.67
N HIS A 165 -1.61 -3.89 15.59
CA HIS A 165 -1.54 -5.34 15.36
C HIS A 165 -2.85 -5.94 14.82
N ASP A 166 -3.95 -5.21 14.92
CA ASP A 166 -5.24 -5.67 14.43
C ASP A 166 -5.23 -5.85 12.89
N GLY A 167 -5.84 -6.94 12.44
CA GLY A 167 -5.91 -7.34 11.03
C GLY A 167 -4.55 -7.60 10.37
N LYS A 168 -3.43 -7.62 11.13
CA LYS A 168 -2.08 -7.72 10.59
C LYS A 168 -1.82 -9.05 9.87
N VAL A 169 -1.09 -8.98 8.76
CA VAL A 169 -0.61 -10.15 8.02
C VAL A 169 0.83 -10.43 8.42
N ILE A 170 1.12 -11.67 8.82
CA ILE A 170 2.47 -12.19 9.12
C ILE A 170 2.62 -13.54 8.42
N ASP A 171 3.66 -13.66 7.60
CA ASP A 171 4.00 -14.88 6.85
C ASP A 171 2.82 -15.41 6.02
N GLY A 172 2.08 -14.51 5.35
CA GLY A 172 0.91 -14.86 4.54
C GLY A 172 -0.36 -15.18 5.32
N VAL A 173 -0.34 -15.08 6.66
CA VAL A 173 -1.47 -15.39 7.54
C VAL A 173 -1.93 -14.14 8.29
N ARG A 174 -3.25 -13.88 8.28
CA ARG A 174 -3.86 -12.83 9.09
C ARG A 174 -3.94 -13.29 10.54
N ARG A 175 -3.40 -12.51 11.48
CA ARG A 175 -3.64 -12.72 12.91
C ARG A 175 -4.81 -11.86 13.38
N GLY A 176 -5.76 -12.49 14.06
CA GLY A 176 -6.78 -11.79 14.84
C GLY A 176 -6.19 -11.27 16.15
N SER A 177 -6.63 -10.09 16.57
CA SER A 177 -6.35 -9.49 17.88
C SER A 177 -6.97 -10.29 19.01
#